data_AF-A0A2N3PK46-F1
#
_entry.id   AF-A0A2N3PK46-F1
#
_cell.length_a   1.000
_cell.length_b   1.000
_cell.length_c   1.000
_cell.angle_alpha   90.00
_cell.angle_beta   90.00
_cell.angle_gamma   90.00
#
_symmetry.space_group_name_H-M   'P 1'
#
loop_
_entity.id
_entity.type
_entity.pdbx_description
1 polymer ?
#
loop_
_entity_poly.entity_id
_entity_poly.type
_entity_poly.pdbx_seq_one_letter_code
_entity_poly.pdbx_strand_id
1 'polypeptide(L)' 'MRMICLALLALWFSGCASKPMVKVEIQEVLVPIKCDVEIPQRPKRQMELVENIRAIALYAEKLEIALKECVKDK' A
#
# COMPACT_ATOMS: atom_id res chain seq x y z
N MET A 1 -14.29 -55.76 -22.32
CA MET A 1 -14.52 -55.22 -20.95
C MET A 1 -13.32 -54.47 -20.40
N ARG A 2 -12.09 -55.02 -20.40
CA ARG A 2 -10.89 -54.39 -19.82
C ARG A 2 -10.51 -53.00 -20.41
N MET A 3 -10.64 -52.83 -21.73
CA MET A 3 -10.35 -51.55 -22.41
C MET A 3 -11.39 -50.46 -22.13
N ILE A 4 -12.64 -50.83 -21.89
CA ILE A 4 -13.75 -49.90 -21.61
C ILE A 4 -13.59 -49.31 -20.21
N CYS A 5 -13.21 -50.13 -19.23
CA CYS A 5 -12.90 -49.68 -17.88
C CYS A 5 -11.73 -48.68 -17.84
N LEU A 6 -10.69 -48.92 -18.65
CA LEU A 6 -9.54 -47.99 -18.74
C LEU A 6 -9.93 -46.66 -19.39
N ALA A 7 -10.77 -46.68 -20.43
CA ALA A 7 -11.28 -45.47 -21.07
C ALA A 7 -12.16 -44.64 -20.13
N LEU A 8 -13.04 -45.29 -19.35
CA LEU A 8 -13.87 -44.64 -18.33
C LEU A 8 -13.02 -44.02 -17.22
N LEU A 9 -11.96 -44.71 -16.80
CA LEU A 9 -11.03 -44.20 -15.79
C LEU A 9 -10.26 -42.97 -16.30
N ALA A 10 -9.79 -42.99 -17.55
CA ALA A 10 -9.10 -41.85 -18.17
C ALA A 10 -10.00 -40.62 -18.32
N LEU A 11 -11.28 -40.82 -18.68
CA LEU A 11 -12.29 -39.77 -18.72
C LEU A 11 -12.52 -39.15 -17.33
N TRP A 12 -12.59 -39.96 -16.27
CA TRP A 12 -12.76 -39.47 -14.90
C TRP A 12 -11.58 -38.60 -14.41
N PHE A 13 -10.34 -38.92 -14.79
CA PHE A 13 -9.17 -38.14 -14.36
C PHE A 13 -8.93 -36.86 -15.18
N SER A 14 -9.54 -36.73 -16.37
CA SER A 14 -9.40 -35.51 -17.21
C SER A 14 -10.02 -34.24 -16.61
N GLY A 15 -10.97 -34.38 -15.66
CA GLY A 15 -11.62 -33.24 -15.00
C GLY A 15 -10.74 -32.48 -14.01
N CYS A 16 -9.81 -33.17 -13.34
CA CYS A 16 -8.99 -32.59 -12.25
C CYS A 16 -7.80 -31.73 -12.72
N ALA A 17 -7.41 -31.81 -14.00
CA ALA A 17 -6.24 -31.11 -14.53
C ALA A 17 -6.56 -29.88 -15.40
N SER A 18 -7.84 -29.63 -15.68
CA SER A 18 -8.24 -28.65 -16.72
C SER A 18 -8.10 -27.18 -16.31
N LYS A 19 -7.92 -26.89 -15.02
CA LYS A 19 -7.82 -25.51 -14.53
C LYS A 19 -6.57 -25.35 -13.68
N PRO A 20 -5.73 -24.32 -13.92
CA PRO A 20 -4.70 -23.96 -12.97
C PRO A 20 -5.38 -23.66 -11.64
N MET A 21 -5.02 -24.41 -10.61
CA MET A 21 -5.73 -24.43 -9.32
C MET A 21 -5.68 -23.09 -8.56
N VAL A 22 -4.80 -22.16 -8.98
CA VAL A 22 -4.78 -20.76 -8.52
C VAL A 22 -4.29 -19.89 -9.69
N LYS A 23 -5.10 -18.92 -10.12
CA LYS A 23 -4.64 -17.85 -11.02
C LYS A 23 -3.90 -16.83 -10.16
N VAL A 24 -2.58 -16.98 -10.03
CA VAL A 24 -1.75 -16.05 -9.27
C VAL A 24 -1.56 -14.80 -10.11
N GLU A 25 -2.43 -13.81 -9.92
CA GLU A 25 -2.31 -12.51 -10.54
C GLU A 25 -1.39 -11.66 -9.66
N ILE A 26 -0.17 -11.42 -10.13
CA ILE A 26 0.76 -10.55 -9.42
C ILE A 26 0.30 -9.11 -9.66
N GLN A 27 -0.23 -8.49 -8.61
CA GLN A 27 -0.59 -7.09 -8.62
C GLN A 27 0.60 -6.26 -8.17
N GLU A 28 1.02 -5.32 -9.01
CA GLU A 28 1.96 -4.30 -8.58
C GLU A 28 1.30 -3.39 -7.55
N VAL A 29 1.87 -3.33 -6.35
CA VAL A 29 1.41 -2.45 -5.28
C VAL A 29 2.52 -1.46 -4.96
N LEU A 30 2.14 -0.18 -4.84
CA LEU A 30 3.08 0.85 -4.39
C LEU A 30 3.29 0.71 -2.89
N VAL A 31 4.53 0.46 -2.49
CA VAL A 31 4.92 0.42 -1.07
C VAL A 31 5.32 1.84 -0.66
N PRO A 32 4.75 2.39 0.42
CA PRO A 32 5.15 3.70 0.91
C PRO A 32 6.59 3.64 1.40
N ILE A 33 7.45 4.45 0.78
CA ILE A 33 8.81 4.69 1.27
C ILE A 33 8.77 5.80 2.32
N LYS A 34 9.70 5.74 3.28
CA LYS A 34 9.87 6.84 4.25
C LYS A 34 10.47 8.03 3.51
N CYS A 35 9.88 9.22 3.70
CA CYS A 35 10.58 10.44 3.34
C CYS A 35 11.72 10.70 4.31
N ASP A 36 12.87 11.12 3.78
CA ASP A 36 14.00 11.59 4.58
C ASP A 36 13.90 13.10 4.81
N VAL A 37 12.87 13.50 5.56
CA VAL A 37 12.64 14.91 5.93
C VAL A 37 12.52 15.05 7.44
N GLU A 38 13.13 16.11 7.98
CA GLU A 38 12.99 16.43 9.40
C GLU A 38 11.57 16.90 9.70
N ILE A 39 10.81 16.11 10.46
CA ILE A 39 9.45 16.48 10.85
C ILE A 39 9.53 17.54 11.96
N PRO A 40 8.97 18.75 11.75
CA PRO A 40 9.01 19.80 12.77
C PRO A 40 8.23 19.38 14.02
N GLN A 41 8.68 19.82 15.19
CA GLN A 41 7.98 19.53 16.44
C GLN A 41 6.68 20.33 16.53
N ARG A 42 5.58 19.65 16.84
CA ARG A 42 4.29 20.28 17.05
C ARG A 42 4.36 21.25 18.25
N PRO A 43 3.96 22.52 18.10
CA PRO A 43 3.94 23.47 19.21
C PRO A 43 2.94 23.02 20.28
N LYS A 44 3.31 23.21 21.55
CA LYS A 44 2.39 23.00 22.69
C LYS A 44 1.38 24.13 22.75
N ARG A 45 0.18 23.83 23.24
CA ARG A 45 -0.84 24.86 23.49
C ARG A 45 -0.35 25.81 24.59
N GLN A 46 -0.16 27.06 24.23
CA GLN A 46 0.14 28.20 25.09
C GLN A 46 -1.17 28.70 25.75
N MET A 47 -1.07 29.60 26.74
CA MET A 47 -2.27 30.17 27.37
C MET A 47 -2.85 31.33 26.53
N GLU A 48 -1.99 32.09 25.85
CA GLU A 48 -2.38 33.22 25.00
C GLU A 48 -2.87 32.74 23.62
N LEU A 49 -4.06 33.19 23.22
CA LEU A 49 -4.70 32.74 21.97
C LEU A 49 -3.92 33.20 20.74
N VAL A 50 -3.41 34.43 20.76
CA VAL A 50 -2.73 35.02 19.61
C VAL A 50 -1.39 34.32 19.35
N GLU A 51 -0.62 34.07 20.41
CA GLU A 51 0.67 33.37 20.33
C GLU A 51 0.49 31.93 19.85
N ASN A 52 -0.57 31.25 20.31
CA ASN A 52 -0.95 29.93 19.82
C ASN A 52 -1.22 29.90 18.32
N ILE A 53 -2.06 30.82 17.84
CA ILE A 53 -2.43 30.88 16.42
C ILE A 53 -1.19 31.13 15.58
N ARG A 54 -0.32 32.04 16.03
CA ARG A 54 0.96 32.32 15.35
C ARG A 54 1.87 31.10 15.31
N ALA A 55 2.02 30.39 16.43
CA ALA A 55 2.85 29.18 16.51
C ALA A 55 2.32 28.06 15.60
N ILE A 56 1.00 27.88 15.53
CA ILE A 56 0.35 26.90 14.65
C ILE A 56 0.56 27.28 13.18
N ALA A 57 0.40 28.55 12.82
CA ALA A 57 0.61 29.02 11.45
C ALA A 57 2.04 28.78 10.99
N LEU A 58 3.04 29.13 11.81
CA LEU A 58 4.46 28.87 11.51
C LEU A 58 4.79 27.38 11.44
N TYR A 59 4.17 26.55 12.28
CA TYR A 59 4.31 25.10 12.21
C TYR A 59 3.74 24.54 10.91
N ALA A 60 2.56 25.00 10.49
CA ALA A 60 1.92 24.56 9.25
C ALA A 60 2.77 24.93 8.03
N GLU A 61 3.31 26.15 7.97
CA GLU A 61 4.21 26.59 6.91
C GLU A 61 5.44 25.68 6.78
N LYS A 62 6.12 25.39 7.89
CA LYS A 62 7.28 24.48 7.90
C LYS A 62 6.93 23.07 7.46
N LEU A 63 5.76 22.58 7.89
CA LEU A 63 5.27 21.26 7.50
C LEU A 63 4.98 21.20 6.00
N GLU A 64 4.39 22.24 5.42
CA GLU A 64 4.14 22.30 3.98
C GLU A 64 5.43 22.31 3.16
N ILE A 65 6.46 23.00 3.62
CA ILE A 65 7.78 23.02 2.96
C ILE A 65 8.40 21.63 2.98
N ALA A 66 8.46 20.97 4.14
CA ALA A 66 8.99 19.61 4.27
C ALA A 66 8.19 18.58 3.43
N LEU A 67 6.86 18.72 3.38
CA LEU A 67 6.02 17.84 2.56
C LEU A 67 6.20 18.08 1.04
N LYS A 68 6.55 19.29 0.61
CA LYS A 68 6.86 19.56 -0.80
C LYS A 68 8.14 18.86 -1.24
N GLU A 69 9.12 18.71 -0.36
CA GLU A 69 10.35 17.94 -0.62
C GLU A 69 10.02 16.45 -0.79
N CYS A 70 9.22 15.88 0.12
CA CYS A 70 8.70 14.51 0.03
C CYS A 70 8.06 14.15 -1.32
N VAL A 71 7.32 15.07 -1.92
CA VAL A 71 6.55 14.82 -3.15
C VAL A 71 7.39 15.07 -4.41
N LYS A 72 8.47 15.86 -4.32
CA LYS A 72 9.34 16.15 -5.47
C LYS A 72 10.18 14.95 -5.92
N ASP A 73 10.46 14.01 -5.03
CA ASP A 73 11.21 12.79 -5.35
C ASP A 73 10.37 11.70 -6.04
N LYS A 74 9.25 12.07 -6.67
CA LYS A 74 8.36 11.16 -7.41
C LYS A 74 8.25 11.54 -8.88
#